data_AF-A0A7S3LH80-F1
#
_entry.id   AF-A0A7S3LH80-F1
#
_cell.length_a   1.000
_cell.length_b   1.000
_cell.length_c   1.000
_cell.angle_alpha   90.00
_cell.angle_beta   90.00
_cell.angle_gamma   90.00
#
_symmetry.space_group_name_H-M   'P 1'
#
loop_
_entity.id
_entity.type
_entity.pdbx_description
1 polymer ?
#
loop_
_entity_poly.entity_id
_entity_poly.type
_entity_poly.pdbx_seq_one_letter_code
_entity_poly.pdbx_strand_id
1 'polypeptide(L)'
;MAASKAFNSLDDVEKDYFNEVQNKSFSQQAVAFLDAYWEEIGGQAPFIFELAWEVIKEIDMQQNKIEYIHKYQESSDLRDFDWALLFFEKLCKAVETRETEDRDSNGEIVMKGNKPAMKKWKDIPYYNISMPTMMTAVTRRTEIRDKVDFNNDGTISFLEYLIYTYKRISNASEFILRGRANREGASLNSPERMALEAAQAALDEVKRKIAEYQAAMAKHQAIIDSHNNGELDENGNLKVGKARAGRATFELKQLQGSPLAAELKQALIEAEFKVKQAMKTIREALAKKAGKGDEAKAASPGGMFWMEASMAAEKKRVKGFGLKGLVARDTLINQSV
;
A
#
# COMPACT_ATOMS: atom_id res chain seq x y z
N MET A 1 -6.12 20.38 -19.43
CA MET A 1 -5.24 20.80 -20.53
C MET A 1 -3.86 21.31 -20.09
N ALA A 2 -3.70 22.09 -19.01
CA ALA A 2 -2.37 22.64 -18.66
C ALA A 2 -1.32 21.57 -18.26
N ALA A 3 -1.72 20.55 -17.49
CA ALA A 3 -0.83 19.47 -17.04
C ALA A 3 -0.31 18.63 -18.22
N SER A 4 -1.23 18.09 -19.02
CA SER A 4 -0.93 17.34 -20.26
C SER A 4 -0.11 18.18 -21.25
N LYS A 5 -0.38 19.48 -21.38
CA LYS A 5 0.43 20.36 -22.25
C LYS A 5 1.88 20.48 -21.77
N ALA A 6 2.09 20.60 -20.45
CA ALA A 6 3.43 20.65 -19.87
C ALA A 6 4.17 19.30 -20.02
N PHE A 7 3.47 18.17 -19.85
CA PHE A 7 4.06 16.85 -20.09
C PHE A 7 4.43 16.64 -21.55
N ASN A 8 3.57 17.07 -22.48
CA ASN A 8 3.84 16.94 -23.92
C ASN A 8 5.03 17.77 -24.40
N SER A 9 5.39 18.85 -23.69
CA SER A 9 6.60 19.64 -23.99
C SER A 9 7.91 19.01 -23.50
N LEU A 10 7.86 17.92 -22.73
CA LEU A 10 9.05 17.17 -22.33
C LEU A 10 9.68 16.43 -23.52
N ASP A 11 10.98 16.19 -23.45
CA ASP A 11 11.67 15.36 -24.45
C ASP A 11 11.34 13.86 -24.27
N ASP A 12 11.73 13.04 -25.24
CA ASP A 12 11.41 11.60 -25.24
C ASP A 12 12.10 10.87 -24.07
N VAL A 13 13.30 11.30 -23.66
CA VAL A 13 14.04 10.69 -22.55
C VAL A 13 13.37 10.97 -21.21
N GLU A 14 12.86 12.19 -21.03
CA GLU A 14 12.09 12.60 -19.87
C GLU A 14 10.77 11.83 -19.79
N LYS A 15 10.06 11.70 -20.92
CA LYS A 15 8.82 10.91 -21.00
C LYS A 15 9.07 9.44 -20.71
N ASP A 16 10.14 8.86 -21.25
CA ASP A 16 10.53 7.47 -21.00
C ASP A 16 10.82 7.24 -19.52
N TYR A 17 11.52 8.16 -18.86
CA TYR A 17 11.77 8.08 -17.42
C TYR A 17 10.47 8.12 -16.61
N PHE A 18 9.57 9.05 -16.95
CA PHE A 18 8.28 9.15 -16.26
C PHE A 18 7.47 7.86 -16.41
N ASN A 19 7.35 7.35 -17.64
CA ASN A 19 6.63 6.11 -17.95
C ASN A 19 7.31 4.89 -17.29
N GLU A 20 8.64 4.85 -17.19
CA GLU A 20 9.35 3.78 -16.46
C GLU A 20 8.92 3.75 -14.99
N VAL A 21 8.84 4.90 -14.33
CA VAL A 21 8.42 4.97 -12.93
C VAL A 21 6.93 4.65 -12.80
N GLN A 22 6.10 5.17 -13.70
CA GLN A 22 4.66 4.91 -13.73
C GLN A 22 4.34 3.42 -13.84
N ASN A 23 5.12 2.65 -14.59
CA ASN A 23 4.94 1.21 -14.75
C ASN A 23 5.46 0.36 -13.57
N LYS A 24 6.05 0.98 -12.54
CA LYS A 24 6.42 0.29 -11.29
C LYS A 24 5.19 0.06 -10.42
N SER A 25 5.30 -0.76 -9.39
CA SER A 25 4.18 -0.96 -8.47
C SER A 25 3.84 0.33 -7.70
N PHE A 26 2.60 0.48 -7.20
CA PHE A 26 2.20 1.71 -6.49
C PHE A 26 3.15 2.07 -5.34
N SER A 27 3.65 1.09 -4.58
CA SER A 27 4.63 1.34 -3.52
C SER A 27 5.96 1.88 -4.04
N GLN A 28 6.45 1.37 -5.17
CA GLN A 28 7.68 1.85 -5.80
C GLN A 28 7.52 3.26 -6.41
N GLN A 29 6.34 3.56 -6.97
CA GLN A 29 5.99 4.91 -7.40
C GLN A 29 5.99 5.90 -6.23
N ALA A 30 5.40 5.49 -5.10
CA ALA A 30 5.38 6.30 -3.89
C ALA A 30 6.78 6.59 -3.35
N VAL A 31 7.65 5.57 -3.32
CA VAL A 31 9.06 5.74 -2.93
C VAL A 31 9.78 6.71 -3.85
N ALA A 32 9.62 6.57 -5.17
CA ALA A 32 10.25 7.47 -6.13
C ALA A 32 9.79 8.93 -5.93
N PHE A 33 8.49 9.14 -5.69
CA PHE A 33 7.94 10.46 -5.38
C PHE A 33 8.45 11.02 -4.05
N LEU A 34 8.46 10.21 -2.99
CA LEU A 34 8.97 10.60 -1.67
C LEU A 34 10.46 10.94 -1.70
N ASP A 35 11.27 10.17 -2.43
CA ASP A 35 12.70 10.45 -2.59
C ASP A 35 12.96 11.74 -3.38
N ALA A 36 12.09 12.08 -4.34
CA ALA A 36 12.21 13.32 -5.10
C ALA A 36 11.84 14.56 -4.26
N TYR A 37 10.86 14.44 -3.36
CA TYR A 37 10.27 15.59 -2.66
C TYR A 37 10.41 15.52 -1.13
N TRP A 38 11.30 14.69 -0.59
CA TRP A 38 11.35 14.39 0.84
C TRP A 38 11.41 15.62 1.74
N GLU A 39 12.17 16.64 1.36
CA GLU A 39 12.30 17.87 2.14
C GLU A 39 10.97 18.63 2.25
N GLU A 40 10.14 18.59 1.21
CA GLU A 40 8.86 19.29 1.16
C GLU A 40 7.68 18.45 1.68
N ILE A 41 7.70 17.13 1.45
CA ILE A 41 6.56 16.23 1.74
C ILE A 41 6.87 15.15 2.78
N GLY A 42 8.07 15.10 3.35
CA GLY A 42 8.52 13.99 4.19
C GLY A 42 7.58 13.65 5.34
N GLY A 43 6.97 14.63 6.00
CA GLY A 43 5.97 14.31 7.03
C GLY A 43 4.53 14.11 6.51
N GLN A 44 4.25 14.30 5.23
CA GLN A 44 3.04 13.76 4.61
C GLN A 44 3.14 12.24 4.34
N ALA A 45 4.35 11.67 4.40
CA ALA A 45 4.59 10.26 4.11
C ALA A 45 3.71 9.27 4.89
N PRO A 46 3.39 9.48 6.19
CA PRO A 46 2.43 8.64 6.90
C PRO A 46 1.03 8.64 6.27
N PHE A 47 0.53 9.77 5.76
CA PHE A 47 -0.76 9.83 5.08
C PHE A 47 -0.73 9.05 3.77
N ILE A 48 0.36 9.23 2.99
CA ILE A 48 0.57 8.52 1.72
C ILE A 48 0.59 7.02 1.97
N PHE A 49 1.38 6.55 2.94
CA PHE A 49 1.56 5.15 3.25
C PHE A 49 0.33 4.50 3.90
N GLU A 50 -0.21 5.09 4.95
CA GLU A 50 -1.26 4.44 5.76
C GLU A 50 -2.68 4.62 5.21
N LEU A 51 -2.91 5.64 4.36
CA LEU A 51 -4.23 5.92 3.82
C LEU A 51 -4.27 5.85 2.30
N ALA A 52 -3.59 6.75 1.59
CA ALA A 52 -3.74 6.84 0.14
C ALA A 52 -3.32 5.54 -0.58
N TRP A 53 -2.21 4.95 -0.14
CA TRP A 53 -1.70 3.68 -0.68
C TRP A 53 -2.61 2.49 -0.34
N GLU A 54 -3.19 2.44 0.85
CA GLU A 54 -4.14 1.38 1.20
C GLU A 54 -5.44 1.50 0.39
N VAL A 55 -5.95 2.72 0.19
CA VAL A 55 -7.16 2.94 -0.61
C VAL A 55 -6.94 2.58 -2.07
N ILE A 56 -5.82 2.97 -2.71
CA ILE A 56 -5.58 2.62 -4.12
C ILE A 56 -5.42 1.12 -4.32
N LYS A 57 -4.73 0.41 -3.41
CA LYS A 57 -4.66 -1.06 -3.45
C LYS A 57 -6.02 -1.70 -3.31
N GLU A 58 -6.88 -1.18 -2.43
CA GLU A 58 -8.22 -1.72 -2.25
C GLU A 58 -9.07 -1.55 -3.53
N ILE A 59 -8.93 -0.43 -4.24
CA ILE A 59 -9.58 -0.22 -5.54
C ILE A 59 -8.99 -1.14 -6.60
N ASP A 60 -7.67 -1.29 -6.67
CA ASP A 60 -7.03 -2.19 -7.63
C ASP A 60 -7.38 -3.67 -7.37
N MET A 61 -7.53 -4.07 -6.10
CA MET A 61 -8.08 -5.37 -5.73
C MET A 61 -9.51 -5.56 -6.26
N GLN A 62 -10.37 -4.55 -6.14
CA GLN A 62 -11.75 -4.60 -6.67
C GLN A 62 -11.75 -4.69 -8.20
N GLN A 63 -10.92 -3.88 -8.87
CA GLN A 63 -10.74 -3.90 -10.32
C GLN A 63 -10.33 -5.30 -10.82
N ASN A 64 -9.41 -5.95 -10.13
CA ASN A 64 -8.92 -7.28 -10.48
C ASN A 64 -9.74 -8.44 -9.87
N LYS A 65 -10.86 -8.14 -9.18
CA LYS A 65 -11.72 -9.12 -8.50
C LYS A 65 -10.96 -10.01 -7.50
N ILE A 66 -10.00 -9.42 -6.79
CA ILE A 66 -9.18 -10.09 -5.79
C ILE A 66 -9.79 -9.81 -4.42
N GLU A 67 -10.38 -10.85 -3.81
CA GLU A 67 -11.05 -10.70 -2.52
C GLU A 67 -10.09 -10.66 -1.33
N TYR A 68 -8.92 -11.31 -1.46
CA TYR A 68 -8.01 -11.52 -0.35
C TYR A 68 -6.64 -10.89 -0.61
N ILE A 69 -6.14 -10.13 0.38
CA ILE A 69 -4.86 -9.41 0.31
C ILE A 69 -3.68 -10.33 0.00
N HIS A 70 -3.66 -11.58 0.48
CA HIS A 70 -2.57 -12.52 0.15
C HIS A 70 -2.51 -12.92 -1.32
N LYS A 71 -3.61 -12.79 -2.07
CA LYS A 71 -3.66 -13.08 -3.50
C LYS A 71 -3.38 -11.83 -4.33
N TYR A 72 -3.28 -10.67 -3.69
CA TYR A 72 -3.08 -9.40 -4.36
C TYR A 72 -1.61 -9.23 -4.76
N GLN A 73 -1.40 -9.10 -6.07
CA GLN A 73 -0.16 -8.60 -6.64
C GLN A 73 -0.40 -7.14 -7.02
N GLU A 74 0.45 -6.25 -6.52
CA GLU A 74 0.29 -4.82 -6.70
C GLU A 74 0.48 -4.39 -8.16
N SER A 75 -0.51 -3.69 -8.73
CA SER A 75 -0.44 -3.13 -10.08
C SER A 75 0.30 -1.77 -10.13
N SER A 76 0.42 -1.22 -11.34
CA SER A 76 0.99 0.10 -11.64
C SER A 76 -0.04 1.22 -11.74
N ASP A 77 -1.27 0.91 -12.13
CA ASP A 77 -2.28 1.91 -12.48
C ASP A 77 -3.71 1.39 -12.26
N LEU A 78 -4.65 2.34 -12.23
CA LEU A 78 -6.07 2.09 -12.38
C LEU A 78 -6.42 2.23 -13.87
N ARG A 79 -6.97 1.16 -14.46
CA ARG A 79 -7.06 0.98 -15.93
C ARG A 79 -7.98 1.97 -16.64
N ASP A 80 -8.86 2.64 -15.89
CA ASP A 80 -9.81 3.61 -16.43
C ASP A 80 -10.20 4.69 -15.40
N PHE A 81 -10.89 5.71 -15.89
CA PHE A 81 -11.35 6.84 -15.08
C PHE A 81 -12.47 6.48 -14.10
N ASP A 82 -13.13 5.32 -14.23
CA ASP A 82 -14.20 4.89 -13.32
C ASP A 82 -13.57 4.34 -12.04
N TRP A 83 -12.51 3.55 -12.15
CA TRP A 83 -11.73 3.12 -11.01
C TRP A 83 -11.01 4.28 -10.33
N ALA A 84 -10.45 5.21 -11.11
CA ALA A 84 -9.87 6.43 -10.55
C ALA A 84 -10.92 7.29 -9.81
N LEU A 85 -12.13 7.42 -10.36
CA LEU A 85 -13.25 8.09 -9.69
C LEU A 85 -13.53 7.45 -8.32
N LEU A 86 -13.69 6.12 -8.30
CA LEU A 86 -13.97 5.36 -7.09
C LEU A 86 -12.86 5.51 -6.04
N PHE A 87 -11.59 5.55 -6.49
CA PHE A 87 -10.45 5.83 -5.63
C PHE A 87 -10.55 7.20 -4.94
N PHE A 88 -10.82 8.27 -5.69
CA PHE A 88 -10.99 9.60 -5.09
C PHE A 88 -12.18 9.67 -4.14
N GLU A 89 -13.33 9.09 -4.50
CA GLU A 89 -14.52 9.04 -3.65
C GLU A 89 -14.25 8.31 -2.34
N LYS A 90 -13.62 7.14 -2.42
CA LYS A 90 -13.26 6.34 -1.25
C LYS A 90 -12.24 7.02 -0.37
N LEU A 91 -11.27 7.72 -0.95
CA LEU A 91 -10.28 8.50 -0.21
C LEU A 91 -10.94 9.68 0.52
N CYS A 92 -11.83 10.42 -0.13
CA CYS A 92 -12.65 11.47 0.50
C CYS A 92 -13.46 10.90 1.68
N LYS A 93 -14.16 9.78 1.45
CA LYS A 93 -14.94 9.11 2.50
C LYS A 93 -14.03 8.70 3.67
N ALA A 94 -12.84 8.17 3.39
CA ALA A 94 -11.94 7.72 4.44
C ALA A 94 -11.39 8.86 5.31
N VAL A 95 -11.15 10.05 4.75
CA VAL A 95 -10.77 11.25 5.54
C VAL A 95 -11.97 11.92 6.24
N GLU A 96 -13.17 11.77 5.68
CA GLU A 96 -14.40 12.34 6.26
C GLU A 96 -15.06 11.46 7.32
N THR A 97 -14.77 10.16 7.30
CA THR A 97 -15.20 9.21 8.32
C THR A 97 -14.51 9.58 9.63
N ARG A 98 -15.08 10.57 10.33
CA ARG A 98 -15.09 10.57 11.81
C ARG A 98 -15.49 9.16 12.18
N GLU A 99 -14.77 8.50 13.09
CA GLU A 99 -15.21 7.22 13.67
C GLU A 99 -16.72 7.28 13.82
N THR A 100 -17.44 6.67 12.87
CA THR A 100 -18.87 6.53 13.03
C THR A 100 -18.91 5.56 14.18
N GLU A 101 -19.41 6.07 15.29
CA GLU A 101 -19.98 5.25 16.33
C GLU A 101 -20.78 4.16 15.61
N ASP A 102 -20.21 2.97 15.45
CA ASP A 102 -20.94 1.83 14.90
C ASP A 102 -21.98 1.54 15.97
N ARG A 103 -23.16 2.11 15.81
CA ARG A 103 -24.24 1.89 16.75
C ARG A 103 -24.76 0.49 16.51
N ASP A 104 -24.86 -0.31 17.56
CA ASP A 104 -25.55 -1.59 17.43
C ASP A 104 -27.04 -1.38 17.09
N SER A 105 -27.74 -2.48 16.91
CA SER A 105 -29.19 -2.50 16.73
C SER A 105 -29.98 -1.82 17.87
N ASN A 106 -29.34 -1.51 19.01
CA ASN A 106 -29.93 -0.84 20.16
C ASN A 106 -29.56 0.65 20.22
N GLY A 107 -28.78 1.16 19.26
CA GLY A 107 -28.34 2.55 19.23
C GLY A 107 -27.14 2.85 20.13
N GLU A 108 -26.52 1.84 20.76
CA GLU A 108 -25.33 2.00 21.60
C GLU A 108 -24.06 2.00 20.75
N ILE A 109 -23.12 2.89 21.09
CA ILE A 109 -21.83 3.00 20.41
C ILE A 109 -21.02 1.72 20.64
N VAL A 110 -20.92 0.86 19.64
CA VAL A 110 -20.04 -0.30 19.66
C VAL A 110 -18.74 0.04 18.97
N MET A 111 -17.65 0.03 19.72
CA MET A 111 -16.29 0.09 19.18
C MET A 111 -15.98 -1.22 18.43
N LYS A 112 -16.50 -1.40 17.21
CA LYS A 112 -16.18 -2.57 16.39
C LYS A 112 -14.82 -2.39 15.70
N GLY A 113 -13.81 -2.95 16.37
CA GLY A 113 -12.59 -3.41 15.73
C GLY A 113 -11.40 -2.45 15.81
N ASN A 114 -10.21 -3.04 15.82
CA ASN A 114 -8.88 -2.41 15.79
C ASN A 114 -8.61 -1.60 14.50
N LYS A 115 -9.53 -0.77 14.02
CA LYS A 115 -9.20 0.23 13.00
C LYS A 115 -8.44 1.35 13.71
N PRO A 116 -7.17 1.61 13.35
CA PRO A 116 -6.46 2.75 13.91
C PRO A 116 -7.29 4.01 13.64
N ALA A 117 -7.59 4.77 14.70
CA ALA A 117 -8.45 5.95 14.67
C ALA A 117 -8.09 6.86 13.49
N MET A 118 -8.96 6.92 12.46
CA MET A 118 -8.77 7.77 11.28
C MET A 118 -9.05 9.25 11.56
N LYS A 119 -9.47 9.60 12.80
CA LYS A 119 -9.56 10.98 13.31
C LYS A 119 -8.25 11.78 13.21
N LYS A 120 -7.11 11.15 12.95
CA LYS A 120 -5.82 11.85 12.93
C LYS A 120 -5.56 12.69 11.67
N TRP A 121 -6.19 12.44 10.53
CA TRP A 121 -5.72 13.09 9.29
C TRP A 121 -6.33 14.47 9.08
N LYS A 122 -7.67 14.57 9.12
CA LYS A 122 -8.38 15.82 8.85
C LYS A 122 -8.23 16.86 9.98
N ASP A 123 -8.11 16.40 11.22
CA ASP A 123 -8.05 17.28 12.39
C ASP A 123 -6.63 17.79 12.70
N ILE A 124 -5.60 17.25 12.04
CA ILE A 124 -4.22 17.71 12.19
C ILE A 124 -3.89 18.64 11.02
N PRO A 125 -3.73 19.96 11.24
CA PRO A 125 -3.48 20.95 10.17
C PRO A 125 -2.27 20.63 9.30
N TYR A 126 -1.33 19.87 9.85
CA TYR A 126 -0.16 19.39 9.15
C TYR A 126 -0.49 18.60 7.87
N TYR A 127 -1.59 17.83 7.83
CA TYR A 127 -1.96 17.02 6.67
C TYR A 127 -2.88 17.73 5.67
N ASN A 128 -3.14 19.03 5.84
CA ASN A 128 -4.09 19.78 5.00
C ASN A 128 -3.78 19.69 3.49
N ILE A 129 -2.50 19.65 3.12
CA ILE A 129 -2.09 19.53 1.70
C ILE A 129 -2.33 18.15 1.11
N SER A 130 -2.53 17.13 1.95
CA SER A 130 -2.86 15.76 1.54
C SER A 130 -4.37 15.51 1.49
N MET A 131 -5.20 16.46 1.93
CA MET A 131 -6.65 16.25 1.98
C MET A 131 -7.26 16.23 0.58
N PRO A 132 -7.97 15.16 0.20
CA PRO A 132 -8.70 15.13 -1.05
C PRO A 132 -9.89 16.11 -0.99
N THR A 133 -10.38 16.51 -2.16
CA THR A 133 -11.55 17.39 -2.28
C THR A 133 -12.74 16.59 -2.83
N MET A 134 -13.88 16.60 -2.16
CA MET A 134 -15.07 15.94 -2.70
C MET A 134 -15.60 16.71 -3.92
N MET A 135 -15.99 16.00 -4.97
CA MET A 135 -16.49 16.54 -6.24
C MET A 135 -17.56 15.61 -6.81
N THR A 136 -18.40 16.11 -7.70
CA THR A 136 -19.32 15.25 -8.47
C THR A 136 -18.55 14.38 -9.46
N ALA A 137 -19.15 13.26 -9.87
CA ALA A 137 -18.51 12.34 -10.83
C ALA A 137 -18.11 13.02 -12.15
N VAL A 138 -18.97 13.91 -12.68
CA VAL A 138 -18.69 14.66 -13.92
C VAL A 138 -17.48 15.58 -13.76
N THR A 139 -17.42 16.34 -12.65
CA THR A 139 -16.31 17.24 -12.37
C THR A 139 -15.02 16.46 -12.13
N ARG A 140 -15.08 15.35 -11.37
CA ARG A 140 -13.93 14.51 -11.08
C ARG A 140 -13.36 13.86 -12.34
N ARG A 141 -14.20 13.32 -13.24
CA ARG A 141 -13.75 12.77 -14.54
C ARG A 141 -13.08 13.83 -15.41
N THR A 142 -13.67 15.02 -15.48
CA THR A 142 -13.08 16.15 -16.21
C THR A 142 -11.72 16.52 -15.62
N GLU A 143 -11.62 16.58 -14.29
CA GLU A 143 -10.38 16.88 -13.60
C GLU A 143 -9.31 15.79 -13.80
N ILE A 144 -9.69 14.52 -13.74
CA ILE A 144 -8.81 13.38 -14.01
C ILE A 144 -8.19 13.52 -15.40
N ARG A 145 -9.03 13.61 -16.45
CA ARG A 145 -8.60 13.77 -17.84
C ARG A 145 -7.75 15.02 -18.06
N ASP A 146 -8.13 16.14 -17.46
CA ASP A 146 -7.53 17.42 -17.81
C ASP A 146 -6.28 17.77 -16.97
N LYS A 147 -6.12 17.16 -15.79
CA LYS A 147 -5.11 17.57 -14.80
C LYS A 147 -4.34 16.43 -14.13
N VAL A 148 -4.86 15.20 -14.10
CA VAL A 148 -4.24 14.07 -13.39
C VAL A 148 -3.56 13.13 -14.37
N ASP A 149 -4.24 12.75 -15.44
CA ASP A 149 -3.67 11.96 -16.54
C ASP A 149 -2.66 12.83 -17.31
N PHE A 150 -1.36 12.68 -16.99
CA PHE A 150 -0.32 13.55 -17.54
C PHE A 150 0.10 13.11 -18.94
N ASN A 151 0.16 11.80 -19.18
CA ASN A 151 0.61 11.21 -20.44
C ASN A 151 -0.55 10.94 -21.43
N ASN A 152 -1.80 11.20 -21.03
CA ASN A 152 -3.03 10.96 -21.79
C ASN A 152 -3.26 9.48 -22.16
N ASP A 153 -2.85 8.55 -21.29
CA ASP A 153 -3.02 7.11 -21.55
C ASP A 153 -4.40 6.56 -21.12
N GLY A 154 -5.23 7.39 -20.47
CA GLY A 154 -6.57 7.02 -20.01
C GLY A 154 -6.58 6.19 -18.72
N THR A 155 -5.42 5.96 -18.13
CA THR A 155 -5.22 5.29 -16.83
C THR A 155 -4.81 6.31 -15.77
N ILE A 156 -4.78 5.91 -14.51
CA ILE A 156 -4.26 6.75 -13.43
C ILE A 156 -3.33 5.94 -12.54
N SER A 157 -2.06 6.31 -12.55
CA SER A 157 -1.06 5.76 -11.64
C SER A 157 -1.06 6.46 -10.28
N PHE A 158 -0.42 5.84 -9.29
CA PHE A 158 -0.26 6.46 -7.98
C PHE A 158 0.67 7.68 -8.05
N LEU A 159 1.69 7.65 -8.91
CA LEU A 159 2.59 8.78 -9.16
C LEU A 159 1.82 10.01 -9.63
N GLU A 160 0.93 9.86 -10.60
CA GLU A 160 0.12 10.96 -11.13
C GLU A 160 -0.83 11.53 -10.08
N TYR A 161 -1.47 10.67 -9.31
CA TYR A 161 -2.26 11.08 -8.15
C TYR A 161 -1.41 11.92 -7.16
N LEU A 162 -0.19 11.48 -6.84
CA LEU A 162 0.71 12.17 -5.91
C LEU A 162 1.15 13.53 -6.46
N ILE A 163 1.59 13.60 -7.72
CA ILE A 163 1.98 14.86 -8.36
C ILE A 163 0.78 15.82 -8.40
N TYR A 164 -0.41 15.32 -8.73
CA TYR A 164 -1.62 16.13 -8.73
C TYR A 164 -2.01 16.65 -7.33
N THR A 165 -1.96 15.78 -6.32
CA THR A 165 -2.33 16.12 -4.94
C THR A 165 -1.40 17.19 -4.38
N TYR A 166 -0.09 17.04 -4.63
CA TYR A 166 0.93 17.97 -4.16
C TYR A 166 1.36 19.01 -5.20
N LYS A 167 0.52 19.30 -6.21
CA LYS A 167 0.81 20.22 -7.34
C LYS A 167 1.24 21.65 -6.99
N ARG A 168 1.11 22.05 -5.72
CA ARG A 168 1.64 23.32 -5.19
C ARG A 168 3.16 23.32 -5.02
N ILE A 169 3.75 22.14 -4.88
CA ILE A 169 5.17 21.90 -4.59
C ILE A 169 5.79 20.86 -5.53
N SER A 170 4.98 20.14 -6.31
CA SER A 170 5.44 19.15 -7.28
C SER A 170 4.84 19.39 -8.67
N ASN A 171 5.53 18.90 -9.70
CA ASN A 171 5.07 18.83 -11.09
C ASN A 171 5.87 17.75 -11.82
N ALA A 172 5.38 17.28 -12.98
CA ALA A 172 6.01 16.18 -13.71
C ALA A 172 7.46 16.49 -14.17
N SER A 173 7.71 17.69 -14.71
CA SER A 173 9.04 18.09 -15.18
C SER A 173 10.07 18.09 -14.04
N GLU A 174 9.74 18.73 -12.93
CA GLU A 174 10.61 18.78 -11.76
C GLU A 174 10.79 17.40 -11.12
N PHE A 175 9.75 16.57 -11.09
CA PHE A 175 9.86 15.19 -10.62
C PHE A 175 10.90 14.40 -11.44
N ILE A 176 10.88 14.53 -12.76
CA ILE A 176 11.83 13.87 -13.66
C ILE A 176 13.25 14.35 -13.38
N LEU A 177 13.47 15.66 -13.28
CA LEU A 177 14.80 16.24 -12.99
C LEU A 177 15.35 15.75 -11.64
N ARG A 178 14.51 15.75 -10.60
CA ARG A 178 14.90 15.30 -9.25
C ARG A 178 15.14 13.79 -9.21
N GLY A 179 14.25 13.00 -9.82
CA GLY A 179 14.34 11.56 -9.88
C GLY A 179 15.57 11.07 -10.68
N ARG A 180 15.85 11.70 -11.82
CA ARG A 180 17.06 11.41 -12.60
C ARG A 180 18.34 11.78 -11.86
N ALA A 181 18.38 12.94 -11.21
CA ALA A 181 19.54 13.31 -10.39
C ALA A 181 19.80 12.28 -9.28
N ASN A 182 18.75 11.74 -8.66
CA ASN A 182 18.87 10.67 -7.66
C ASN A 182 19.41 9.37 -8.26
N ARG A 183 19.07 9.05 -9.53
CA ARG A 183 19.55 7.85 -10.24
C ARG A 183 20.99 8.00 -10.74
N GLU A 184 21.33 9.12 -11.35
CA GLU A 184 22.64 9.40 -11.95
C GLU A 184 23.73 9.56 -10.87
N GLY A 185 23.37 10.11 -9.70
CA GLY A 185 24.28 10.21 -8.55
C GLY A 185 24.48 8.90 -7.78
N ALA A 186 23.68 7.87 -8.05
CA ALA A 186 23.77 6.56 -7.41
C ALA A 186 24.41 5.55 -8.36
N SER A 187 25.66 5.16 -8.07
CA SER A 187 26.27 4.01 -8.73
C SER A 187 25.33 2.80 -8.63
N LEU A 188 25.10 2.11 -9.74
CA LEU A 188 24.29 0.87 -9.77
C LEU A 188 24.77 -0.17 -8.74
N ASN A 189 26.06 -0.13 -8.40
CA ASN A 189 26.70 -1.01 -7.42
C ASN A 189 27.04 -0.29 -6.11
N SER A 190 26.34 0.80 -5.78
CA SER A 190 26.58 1.47 -4.51
C SER A 190 26.13 0.57 -3.34
N PRO A 191 26.89 0.52 -2.23
CA PRO A 191 26.51 -0.29 -1.07
C PRO A 191 25.11 0.04 -0.53
N GLU A 192 24.69 1.31 -0.62
CA GLU A 192 23.37 1.78 -0.21
C GLU A 192 22.28 1.14 -1.05
N ARG A 193 22.43 1.15 -2.38
CA ARG A 193 21.47 0.58 -3.32
C ARG A 193 21.37 -0.94 -3.16
N MET A 194 22.50 -1.63 -3.06
CA MET A 194 22.51 -3.08 -2.84
C MET A 194 21.84 -3.45 -1.50
N ALA A 195 22.04 -2.65 -0.45
CA ALA A 195 21.39 -2.88 0.83
C ALA A 195 19.88 -2.61 0.76
N LEU A 196 19.44 -1.58 0.03
CA LEU A 196 18.02 -1.31 -0.24
C LEU A 196 17.36 -2.45 -1.00
N GLU A 197 17.97 -2.90 -2.10
CA GLU A 197 17.45 -4.02 -2.91
C GLU A 197 17.39 -5.32 -2.09
N ALA A 198 18.39 -5.59 -1.25
CA ALA A 198 18.38 -6.74 -0.35
C ALA A 198 17.29 -6.65 0.74
N ALA A 199 17.03 -5.46 1.29
CA ALA A 199 15.97 -5.24 2.26
C ALA A 199 14.58 -5.39 1.61
N GLN A 200 14.41 -4.87 0.40
CA GLN A 200 13.18 -5.00 -0.37
C GLN A 200 12.89 -6.47 -0.70
N ALA A 201 13.89 -7.21 -1.20
CA ALA A 201 13.74 -8.64 -1.49
C ALA A 201 13.34 -9.44 -0.25
N ALA A 202 13.91 -9.12 0.92
CA ALA A 202 13.55 -9.77 2.17
C ALA A 202 12.12 -9.43 2.63
N LEU A 203 11.65 -8.19 2.41
CA LEU A 203 10.25 -7.82 2.67
C LEU A 203 9.28 -8.53 1.71
N ASP A 204 9.65 -8.71 0.45
CA ASP A 204 8.82 -9.44 -0.51
C ASP A 204 8.74 -10.94 -0.18
N GLU A 205 9.84 -11.53 0.33
CA GLU A 205 9.82 -12.88 0.89
C GLU A 205 8.88 -12.99 2.11
N VAL A 206 8.88 -12.00 3.01
CA VAL A 206 7.90 -11.95 4.11
C VAL A 206 6.46 -11.91 3.59
N LYS A 207 6.16 -11.07 2.60
CA LYS A 207 4.81 -11.00 1.99
C LYS A 207 4.41 -12.35 1.38
N ARG A 208 5.34 -13.01 0.70
CA ARG A 208 5.15 -14.35 0.13
C ARG A 208 4.84 -15.39 1.22
N LYS A 209 5.60 -15.40 2.31
CA LYS A 209 5.34 -16.27 3.48
C LYS A 209 4.04 -15.96 4.19
N ILE A 210 3.65 -14.68 4.28
CA ILE A 210 2.33 -14.29 4.79
C ILE A 210 1.24 -14.84 3.89
N ALA A 211 1.43 -14.79 2.57
CA ALA A 211 0.44 -15.29 1.62
C ALA A 211 0.26 -16.82 1.73
N GLU A 212 1.35 -17.57 1.84
CA GLU A 212 1.33 -19.02 2.11
C GLU A 212 0.58 -19.33 3.42
N TYR A 213 0.91 -18.61 4.49
CA TYR A 213 0.28 -18.79 5.80
C TYR A 213 -1.22 -18.47 5.77
N GLN A 214 -1.62 -17.37 5.13
CA GLN A 214 -3.01 -16.97 4.98
C GLN A 214 -3.81 -17.91 4.07
N ALA A 215 -3.21 -18.44 3.00
CA ALA A 215 -3.84 -19.45 2.16
C ALA A 215 -4.12 -20.74 2.94
N ALA A 216 -3.20 -21.17 3.81
CA ALA A 216 -3.42 -22.30 4.71
C ALA A 216 -4.56 -22.02 5.71
N MET A 217 -4.59 -20.82 6.31
CA MET A 217 -5.71 -20.40 7.17
C MET A 217 -7.05 -20.43 6.44
N ALA A 218 -7.14 -19.80 5.27
CA ALA A 218 -8.35 -19.70 4.47
C ALA A 218 -8.88 -21.09 4.07
N LYS A 219 -7.98 -22.03 3.75
CA LYS A 219 -8.36 -23.42 3.44
C LYS A 219 -9.08 -24.10 4.60
N HIS A 220 -8.56 -23.98 5.83
CA HIS A 220 -9.23 -24.55 7.00
C HIS A 220 -10.52 -23.81 7.34
N GLN A 221 -10.54 -22.49 7.21
CA GLN A 221 -11.72 -21.67 7.47
C GLN A 221 -12.88 -22.01 6.51
N ALA A 222 -12.61 -22.17 5.21
CA ALA A 222 -13.62 -22.55 4.23
C ALA A 222 -14.29 -23.92 4.54
N ILE A 223 -13.53 -24.87 5.10
CA ILE A 223 -14.08 -26.16 5.54
C ILE A 223 -15.03 -25.97 6.73
N ILE A 224 -14.67 -25.09 7.67
CA ILE A 224 -15.48 -24.78 8.85
C ILE A 224 -16.76 -24.06 8.42
N ASP A 225 -16.66 -23.08 7.51
CA ASP A 225 -17.80 -22.29 7.05
C ASP A 225 -18.78 -23.14 6.23
N SER A 226 -18.29 -23.99 5.32
CA SER A 226 -19.15 -24.93 4.56
C SER A 226 -19.95 -25.86 5.48
N HIS A 227 -19.37 -26.27 6.62
CA HIS A 227 -20.10 -27.03 7.64
C HIS A 227 -21.12 -26.18 8.39
N ASN A 228 -20.74 -24.98 8.86
CA ASN A 228 -21.61 -24.10 9.63
C ASN A 228 -22.81 -23.59 8.81
N ASN A 229 -22.61 -23.38 7.51
CA ASN A 229 -23.65 -22.95 6.58
C ASN A 229 -24.53 -24.11 6.09
N GLY A 230 -24.22 -25.36 6.47
CA GLY A 230 -25.00 -26.54 6.11
C GLY A 230 -25.02 -26.83 4.61
N GLU A 231 -23.94 -26.53 3.89
CA GLU A 231 -23.92 -26.75 2.44
C GLU A 231 -24.14 -28.22 2.10
N LEU A 232 -25.11 -28.49 1.22
CA LEU A 232 -25.45 -29.84 0.78
C LEU A 232 -24.78 -30.17 -0.56
N ASP A 233 -24.37 -31.43 -0.72
CA ASP A 233 -23.92 -31.99 -1.99
C ASP A 233 -25.11 -32.27 -2.94
N GLU A 234 -24.82 -32.76 -4.14
CA GLU A 234 -25.83 -33.12 -5.15
C GLU A 234 -26.84 -34.19 -4.69
N ASN A 235 -26.51 -34.93 -3.62
CA ASN A 235 -27.34 -35.97 -3.03
C ASN A 235 -28.11 -35.49 -1.78
N GLY A 236 -28.01 -34.20 -1.43
CA GLY A 236 -28.66 -33.64 -0.26
C GLY A 236 -27.97 -33.95 1.08
N ASN A 237 -26.73 -34.46 1.07
CA ASN A 237 -25.93 -34.69 2.27
C ASN A 237 -25.02 -33.50 2.56
N LEU A 238 -24.64 -33.26 3.82
CA LEU A 238 -23.67 -32.22 4.16
C LEU A 238 -22.34 -32.44 3.42
N LYS A 239 -21.89 -31.45 2.64
CA LYS A 239 -20.59 -31.47 1.93
C LYS A 239 -19.41 -31.69 2.88
N VAL A 240 -19.52 -31.14 4.10
CA VAL A 240 -18.51 -31.29 5.15
C VAL A 240 -19.14 -31.87 6.40
N GLY A 241 -18.78 -33.10 6.73
CA GLY A 241 -19.19 -33.75 7.98
C GLY A 241 -18.51 -33.15 9.22
N LYS A 242 -19.17 -33.29 10.38
CA LYS A 242 -18.73 -32.77 11.69
C LYS A 242 -17.28 -33.14 12.04
N ALA A 243 -16.85 -34.37 11.75
CA ALA A 243 -15.48 -34.83 12.02
C ALA A 243 -14.43 -34.05 11.20
N ARG A 244 -14.72 -33.76 9.93
CA ARG A 244 -13.83 -32.99 9.05
C ARG A 244 -13.76 -31.52 9.47
N ALA A 245 -14.89 -30.91 9.82
CA ALA A 245 -14.93 -29.55 10.38
C ALA A 245 -14.18 -29.46 11.72
N GLY A 246 -14.35 -30.44 12.60
CA GLY A 246 -13.63 -30.55 13.87
C GLY A 246 -12.11 -30.65 13.68
N ARG A 247 -11.66 -31.47 12.72
CA ARG A 247 -10.24 -31.57 12.35
C ARG A 247 -9.70 -30.25 11.78
N ALA A 248 -10.42 -29.59 10.88
CA ALA A 248 -10.02 -28.30 10.35
C ALA A 248 -9.92 -27.23 11.44
N THR A 249 -10.83 -27.23 12.41
CA THR A 249 -10.79 -26.34 13.59
C THR A 249 -9.53 -26.57 14.42
N PHE A 250 -9.16 -27.83 14.61
CA PHE A 250 -7.96 -28.20 15.35
C PHE A 250 -6.68 -27.81 14.59
N GLU A 251 -6.60 -28.12 13.30
CA GLU A 251 -5.46 -27.77 12.44
C GLU A 251 -5.27 -26.24 12.36
N LEU A 252 -6.37 -25.48 12.25
CA LEU A 252 -6.33 -24.02 12.29
C LEU A 252 -5.76 -23.48 13.61
N LYS A 253 -6.14 -24.06 14.75
CA LYS A 253 -5.59 -23.70 16.07
C LYS A 253 -4.10 -24.05 16.18
N GLN A 254 -3.68 -25.16 15.57
CA GLN A 254 -2.28 -25.60 15.58
C GLN A 254 -1.40 -24.87 14.57
N LEU A 255 -1.98 -24.14 13.62
CA LEU A 255 -1.23 -23.49 12.53
C LEU A 255 -0.15 -22.51 13.05
N GLN A 256 -0.37 -21.86 14.19
CA GLN A 256 0.63 -20.97 14.82
C GLN A 256 1.91 -21.70 15.29
N GLY A 257 1.81 -23.00 15.56
CA GLY A 257 2.93 -23.88 15.89
C GLY A 257 3.45 -24.69 14.70
N SER A 258 2.94 -24.44 13.49
CA SER A 258 3.32 -25.18 12.29
C SER A 258 4.68 -24.73 11.73
N PRO A 259 5.31 -25.54 10.86
CA PRO A 259 6.51 -25.13 10.11
C PRO A 259 6.32 -23.82 9.34
N LEU A 260 5.14 -23.59 8.75
CA LEU A 260 4.83 -22.34 8.03
C LEU A 260 4.92 -21.11 8.93
N ALA A 261 4.43 -21.21 10.17
CA ALA A 261 4.55 -20.12 11.15
C ALA A 261 6.01 -19.88 11.57
N ALA A 262 6.81 -20.95 11.67
CA ALA A 262 8.23 -20.85 11.99
C ALA A 262 9.02 -20.18 10.85
N GLU A 263 8.77 -20.59 9.60
CA GLU A 263 9.36 -19.99 8.40
C GLU A 263 8.99 -18.51 8.26
N LEU A 264 7.72 -18.15 8.49
CA LEU A 264 7.27 -16.76 8.48
C LEU A 264 7.98 -15.92 9.55
N LYS A 265 8.12 -16.44 10.78
CA LYS A 265 8.86 -15.77 11.85
C LYS A 265 10.33 -15.58 11.49
N GLN A 266 10.95 -16.59 10.87
CA GLN A 266 12.34 -16.52 10.43
C GLN A 266 12.52 -15.47 9.33
N ALA A 267 11.65 -15.46 8.31
CA ALA A 267 11.66 -14.45 7.25
C ALA A 267 11.49 -13.03 7.82
N LEU A 268 10.62 -12.84 8.82
CA LEU A 268 10.48 -11.55 9.49
C LEU A 268 11.76 -11.09 10.22
N ILE A 269 12.45 -12.00 10.89
CA ILE A 269 13.71 -11.68 11.59
C ILE A 269 14.78 -11.29 10.56
N GLU A 270 14.88 -12.03 9.46
CA GLU A 270 15.81 -11.73 8.37
C GLU A 270 15.51 -10.38 7.72
N ALA A 271 14.25 -10.12 7.35
CA ALA A 271 13.82 -8.84 6.80
C ALA A 271 14.10 -7.68 7.75
N GLU A 272 13.83 -7.84 9.05
CA GLU A 272 14.16 -6.82 10.05
C GLU A 272 15.67 -6.54 10.11
N PHE A 273 16.49 -7.59 10.06
CA PHE A 273 17.93 -7.43 10.04
C PHE A 273 18.41 -6.69 8.78
N LYS A 274 17.91 -7.07 7.60
CA LYS A 274 18.24 -6.44 6.32
C LYS A 274 17.80 -4.98 6.26
N VAL A 275 16.59 -4.66 6.73
CA VAL A 275 16.11 -3.28 6.83
C VAL A 275 17.02 -2.47 7.77
N LYS A 276 17.35 -2.99 8.96
CA LYS A 276 18.29 -2.30 9.87
C LYS A 276 19.66 -2.09 9.25
N GLN A 277 20.17 -3.07 8.51
CA GLN A 277 21.45 -2.97 7.82
C GLN A 277 21.39 -1.89 6.73
N ALA A 278 20.37 -1.89 5.88
CA ALA A 278 20.16 -0.87 4.86
C ALA A 278 20.08 0.54 5.47
N MET A 279 19.28 0.71 6.51
CA MET A 279 19.14 1.98 7.23
C MET A 279 20.47 2.45 7.81
N LYS A 280 21.26 1.55 8.38
CA LYS A 280 22.60 1.87 8.90
C LYS A 280 23.53 2.31 7.77
N THR A 281 23.61 1.54 6.69
CA THR A 281 24.46 1.84 5.53
C THR A 281 24.11 3.20 4.92
N ILE A 282 22.82 3.49 4.78
CA ILE A 282 22.36 4.78 4.25
C ILE A 282 22.71 5.93 5.21
N ARG A 283 22.46 5.78 6.51
CA ARG A 283 22.80 6.81 7.51
C ARG A 283 24.31 7.09 7.55
N GLU A 284 25.14 6.06 7.43
CA GLU A 284 26.60 6.22 7.35
C GLU A 284 27.03 6.95 6.07
N ALA A 285 26.39 6.65 4.93
CA ALA A 285 26.62 7.36 3.68
C ALA A 285 26.24 8.84 3.77
N LEU A 286 25.10 9.15 4.42
CA LEU A 286 24.65 10.51 4.68
C LEU A 286 25.63 11.27 5.58
N ALA A 287 26.09 10.64 6.68
CA ALA A 287 27.07 11.26 7.59
C ALA A 287 28.40 11.58 6.88
N LYS A 288 28.86 10.70 6.00
CA LYS A 288 30.08 10.92 5.19
C LYS A 288 29.92 12.07 4.19
N LYS A 289 28.73 12.22 3.60
CA LYS A 289 28.43 13.29 2.64
C LYS A 289 28.30 14.66 3.34
N ALA A 290 27.66 14.72 4.50
CA ALA A 290 27.50 15.95 5.27
C ALA A 290 28.84 16.63 5.66
N GLY A 291 29.93 15.86 5.78
CA GLY A 291 31.27 16.39 6.09
C GLY A 291 32.00 17.05 4.92
N LYS A 292 31.49 16.97 3.68
CA LYS A 292 32.20 17.45 2.48
C LYS A 292 31.71 18.78 1.92
N GLY A 293 30.70 19.42 2.51
CA GLY A 293 30.21 20.73 2.09
C GLY A 293 29.51 20.77 0.72
N ASP A 294 29.59 19.70 -0.08
CA ASP A 294 28.79 19.54 -1.29
C ASP A 294 27.33 19.28 -0.92
N GLU A 295 26.41 19.95 -1.64
CA GLU A 295 24.97 19.68 -1.70
C GLU A 295 24.68 18.29 -2.32
N ALA A 296 25.38 17.26 -1.85
CA ALA A 296 25.23 15.90 -2.29
C ALA A 296 23.86 15.40 -1.82
N LYS A 297 22.87 15.48 -2.72
CA LYS A 297 21.51 14.98 -2.53
C LYS A 297 21.55 13.62 -1.82
N ALA A 298 20.86 13.62 -0.68
CA ALA A 298 20.82 12.55 0.29
C ALA A 298 20.32 11.24 -0.34
N ALA A 299 20.87 10.13 0.16
CA ALA A 299 20.41 8.79 -0.12
C ALA A 299 18.94 8.57 0.31
N SER A 300 18.11 8.11 -0.63
CA SER A 300 16.72 7.61 -0.55
C SER A 300 16.00 7.70 0.83
N PRO A 301 15.70 8.90 1.34
CA PRO A 301 15.03 9.05 2.64
C PRO A 301 13.56 8.61 2.61
N GLY A 302 12.89 8.75 1.47
CA GLY A 302 11.56 8.20 1.22
C GLY A 302 11.57 6.68 1.23
N GLY A 303 12.56 6.06 0.58
CA GLY A 303 12.76 4.61 0.63
C GLY A 303 13.03 4.10 2.04
N MET A 304 13.85 4.81 2.82
CA MET A 304 14.10 4.53 4.24
C MET A 304 12.81 4.50 5.06
N PHE A 305 11.99 5.56 4.96
CA PHE A 305 10.71 5.64 5.63
C PHE A 305 9.79 4.47 5.21
N TRP A 306 9.67 4.24 3.91
CA TRP A 306 8.75 3.23 3.38
C TRP A 306 9.10 1.82 3.85
N MET A 307 10.39 1.47 3.92
CA MET A 307 10.85 0.19 4.45
C MET A 307 10.56 0.04 5.94
N GLU A 308 10.84 1.06 6.76
CA GLU A 308 10.54 1.03 8.19
C GLU A 308 9.03 0.88 8.44
N ALA A 309 8.21 1.66 7.72
CA ALA A 309 6.76 1.61 7.80
C ALA A 309 6.20 0.25 7.35
N SER A 310 6.70 -0.29 6.24
CA SER A 310 6.35 -1.62 5.73
C SER A 310 6.70 -2.71 6.73
N MET A 311 7.92 -2.71 7.27
CA MET A 311 8.34 -3.68 8.28
C MET A 311 7.46 -3.60 9.54
N ALA A 312 7.13 -2.39 10.01
CA ALA A 312 6.25 -2.20 11.15
C ALA A 312 4.83 -2.72 10.87
N ALA A 313 4.29 -2.48 9.67
CA ALA A 313 2.99 -2.98 9.24
C ALA A 313 2.97 -4.51 9.17
N GLU A 314 4.00 -5.15 8.60
CA GLU A 314 4.09 -6.61 8.52
C GLU A 314 4.26 -7.25 9.90
N LYS A 315 5.09 -6.67 10.78
CA LYS A 315 5.18 -7.12 12.18
C LYS A 315 3.82 -7.05 12.88
N LYS A 316 3.07 -5.96 12.68
CA LYS A 316 1.73 -5.80 13.25
C LYS A 316 0.77 -6.85 12.69
N ARG A 317 0.83 -7.11 11.38
CA ARG A 317 0.01 -8.12 10.69
C ARG A 317 0.27 -9.51 11.23
N VAL A 318 1.53 -9.92 11.33
CA VAL A 318 1.89 -11.25 11.84
C VAL A 318 1.60 -11.42 13.33
N LYS A 319 1.82 -10.37 14.15
CA LYS A 319 1.35 -10.38 15.55
C LYS A 319 -0.16 -10.56 15.65
N GLY A 320 -0.91 -9.97 14.71
CA GLY A 320 -2.37 -10.10 14.62
C GLY A 320 -2.85 -11.53 14.36
N PHE A 321 -2.02 -12.41 13.79
CA PHE A 321 -2.36 -13.83 13.66
C PHE A 321 -2.44 -14.56 15.01
N GLY A 322 -1.93 -13.97 16.09
CA GLY A 322 -2.07 -14.45 17.47
C GLY A 322 -3.46 -14.17 18.07
N LEU A 323 -4.19 -15.24 18.40
CA LEU A 323 -5.34 -15.33 19.33
C LEU A 323 -6.62 -14.49 19.08
N LYS A 324 -6.65 -13.47 18.21
CA LYS A 324 -7.89 -12.69 17.92
C LYS A 324 -8.09 -12.20 16.47
N GLY A 325 -7.14 -12.45 15.56
CA GLY A 325 -7.19 -11.88 14.19
C GLY A 325 -8.09 -12.59 13.17
N LEU A 326 -8.79 -13.65 13.56
CA LEU A 326 -9.39 -14.62 12.63
C LEU A 326 -10.76 -14.24 12.04
N VAL A 327 -11.38 -13.11 12.44
CA VAL A 327 -12.79 -12.84 12.08
C VAL A 327 -13.05 -11.45 11.49
N ALA A 328 -12.08 -10.52 11.51
CA ALA A 328 -12.41 -9.10 11.31
C ALA A 328 -11.86 -8.41 10.05
N ARG A 329 -11.14 -9.11 9.16
CA ARG A 329 -10.54 -8.46 7.97
C ARG A 329 -10.88 -9.06 6.61
N ASP A 330 -11.52 -10.22 6.55
CA ASP A 330 -11.75 -10.92 5.26
C ASP A 330 -13.13 -10.62 4.63
N THR A 331 -13.94 -9.76 5.24
CA THR A 331 -15.19 -9.24 4.63
C THR A 331 -15.13 -7.72 4.54
N LEU A 332 -14.40 -7.19 3.55
CA LEU A 332 -14.44 -5.75 3.22
C LEU A 332 -15.00 -5.46 1.82
N ILE A 333 -15.31 -6.46 1.01
CA ILE A 333 -15.74 -6.23 -0.38
C ILE A 333 -17.26 -6.40 -0.61
N ASN A 334 -18.00 -7.02 0.32
CA ASN A 334 -19.44 -7.33 0.10
C ASN A 334 -20.45 -6.56 0.97
N GLN A 335 -20.09 -5.41 1.55
CA GLN A 335 -21.06 -4.59 2.30
C GLN A 335 -20.95 -3.11 1.95
N SER A 336 -21.31 -2.74 0.72
CA SER A 336 -21.96 -1.49 0.29
C SER A 336 -21.67 -1.22 -1.19
N VAL A 337 -22.54 -1.75 -2.04
CA VAL A 337 -22.92 -1.08 -3.29
C VAL A 337 -24.30 -0.50 -3.05
#